data_AF-A0A5N7AJD7-F1
#
_entry.id   AF-A0A5N7AJD7-F1
#
_cell.length_a   1.000
_cell.length_b   1.000
_cell.length_c   1.000
_cell.angle_alpha   90.00
_cell.angle_beta   90.00
_cell.angle_gamma   90.00
#
_symmetry.space_group_name_H-M   'P 1'
#
loop_
_entity.id
_entity.type
_entity.pdbx_description
1 polymer ?
#
loop_
_entity_poly.entity_id
_entity_poly.type
_entity_poly.pdbx_seq_one_letter_code
_entity_poly.pdbx_strand_id
1 'polypeptide(L)'
;MPWHPVSTNRYERAFDSLKFDWGIAEAGAPLQKQLYLVSCSLKPQHLAPVKEARQAWKALRRQYPQIAAVADKSGTRLTYTVPSPEELEAWVHDIFLVVEESSATHLYQTLPPSSLFCLYKPPFFAFWPTARPSRSWMARKPPNFDPTTRGHVSGRYTGFNVIDHRKYLSTPYNGPDAAVAVYHTGIPFSVDLAANHDFASLAAAFARGYKRDLSRKESRNIFTFLAESSSTRPIIGCRRILELSSVGVVNDYLPAEYEDIARKLEVQGWLIAVECINRLLLTNVWTWDGQMQLAVNWNESFYEEEFVTIFLDSWMLTLTRELGVN
;
A
#
# COMPACT_ATOMS: atom_id res chain seq x y z
N MET A 1 7.46 17.05 -6.36
CA MET A 1 7.64 18.52 -6.17
C MET A 1 8.97 18.79 -5.46
N PRO A 2 9.67 19.90 -5.75
CA PRO A 2 10.95 20.21 -5.14
C PRO A 2 10.80 20.74 -3.70
N TRP A 3 11.90 20.75 -2.95
CA TRP A 3 12.00 21.42 -1.65
C TRP A 3 12.43 22.89 -1.85
N HIS A 4 11.77 23.80 -1.15
CA HIS A 4 12.09 25.23 -1.15
C HIS A 4 12.58 25.65 0.25
N PRO A 5 13.69 26.40 0.38
CA PRO A 5 14.15 26.91 1.66
C PRO A 5 13.19 27.98 2.21
N VAL A 6 12.93 27.93 3.51
CA VAL A 6 12.10 28.90 4.26
C VAL A 6 12.91 29.56 5.39
N SER A 7 13.89 28.85 5.95
CA SER A 7 14.93 29.41 6.81
C SER A 7 16.24 28.63 6.62
N THR A 8 17.31 29.03 7.32
CA THR A 8 18.63 28.37 7.32
C THR A 8 18.60 26.85 7.51
N ASN A 9 17.62 26.33 8.28
CA ASN A 9 17.46 24.90 8.56
C ASN A 9 16.09 24.31 8.17
N ARG A 10 15.15 25.11 7.63
CA ARG A 10 13.78 24.69 7.32
C ARG A 10 13.47 24.76 5.83
N TYR A 11 12.89 23.69 5.31
CA TYR A 11 12.48 23.53 3.92
C TYR A 11 11.00 23.12 3.84
N GLU A 12 10.29 23.57 2.82
CA GLU A 12 8.89 23.21 2.58
C GLU A 12 8.66 22.78 1.13
N ARG A 13 7.68 21.91 0.92
CA ARG A 13 7.16 21.53 -0.40
C ARG A 13 5.65 21.36 -0.34
N ALA A 14 4.99 21.53 -1.48
CA ALA A 14 3.60 21.09 -1.62
C ALA A 14 3.48 19.57 -1.47
N PHE A 15 2.34 19.11 -0.96
CA PHE A 15 1.90 17.73 -1.17
C PHE A 15 1.77 17.45 -2.68
N ASP A 16 2.00 16.19 -3.04
CA ASP A 16 1.77 15.61 -4.36
C ASP A 16 0.55 14.68 -4.30
N SER A 17 0.61 13.49 -4.93
CA SER A 17 -0.47 12.49 -4.90
C SER A 17 -0.87 12.11 -3.47
N LEU A 18 0.07 12.20 -2.51
CA LEU A 18 -0.16 12.01 -1.07
C LEU A 18 -1.39 12.75 -0.52
N LYS A 19 -1.84 13.85 -1.15
CA LYS A 19 -3.04 14.56 -0.71
C LYS A 19 -4.32 13.74 -0.88
N PHE A 20 -4.36 12.81 -1.83
CA PHE A 20 -5.46 11.86 -1.99
C PHE A 20 -5.54 10.93 -0.77
N ASP A 21 -4.41 10.31 -0.45
CA ASP A 21 -4.30 9.32 0.62
C ASP A 21 -4.51 9.97 2.00
N TRP A 22 -3.99 11.20 2.19
CA TRP A 22 -4.28 12.03 3.37
C TRP A 22 -5.77 12.35 3.51
N GLY A 23 -6.46 12.68 2.41
CA GLY A 23 -7.90 12.92 2.41
C GLY A 23 -8.72 11.68 2.75
N ILE A 24 -8.22 10.48 2.39
CA ILE A 24 -8.79 9.20 2.77
C ILE A 24 -8.51 8.89 4.25
N ALA A 25 -7.30 9.17 4.75
CA ALA A 25 -6.94 9.00 6.17
C ALA A 25 -7.78 9.86 7.11
N GLU A 26 -7.95 11.15 6.79
CA GLU A 26 -8.79 12.05 7.60
C GLU A 26 -10.29 11.74 7.51
N ALA A 27 -10.75 11.01 6.49
CA ALA A 27 -12.13 10.50 6.47
C ALA A 27 -12.42 9.52 7.63
N GLY A 28 -11.38 8.93 8.24
CA GLY A 28 -11.47 8.13 9.46
C GLY A 28 -11.61 8.92 10.77
N ALA A 29 -11.45 10.25 10.74
CA ALA A 29 -11.48 11.12 11.94
C ALA A 29 -12.75 11.00 12.79
N PRO A 30 -13.98 11.01 12.22
CA PRO A 30 -15.19 10.89 13.03
C PRO A 30 -15.37 9.53 13.73
N LEU A 31 -14.55 8.54 13.37
CA LEU A 31 -14.62 7.16 13.89
C LEU A 31 -13.45 6.81 14.82
N GLN A 32 -12.53 7.76 15.09
CA GLN A 32 -11.22 7.50 15.69
C GLN A 32 -10.41 6.41 14.95
N LYS A 33 -10.64 6.27 13.63
CA LYS A 33 -9.90 5.36 12.74
C LYS A 33 -9.04 6.15 11.75
N GLN A 34 -8.28 7.11 12.27
CA GLN A 34 -7.31 7.92 11.49
C GLN A 34 -6.02 7.15 11.27
N LEU A 35 -6.12 5.94 10.71
CA LEU A 35 -4.95 5.19 10.31
C LEU A 35 -5.21 4.38 9.04
N TYR A 36 -4.21 4.44 8.17
CA TYR A 36 -3.99 3.52 7.07
C TYR A 36 -2.52 3.14 7.17
N LEU A 37 -2.19 2.21 8.08
CA LEU A 37 -0.83 1.72 8.23
C LEU A 37 -0.46 0.93 6.97
N VAL A 38 0.22 1.58 6.03
CA VAL A 38 0.94 0.89 4.96
C VAL A 38 2.28 0.43 5.54
N SER A 39 2.40 -0.87 5.79
CA SER A 39 3.64 -1.47 6.28
C SER A 39 4.29 -2.35 5.20
N CYS A 40 5.63 -2.38 5.22
CA CYS A 40 6.45 -3.24 4.40
C CYS A 40 7.35 -4.06 5.33
N SER A 41 7.33 -5.39 5.20
CA SER A 41 8.14 -6.29 6.01
C SER A 41 9.15 -7.03 5.13
N LEU A 42 10.43 -7.00 5.54
CA LEU A 42 11.56 -7.66 4.87
C LEU A 42 12.20 -8.73 5.77
N LYS A 43 12.48 -9.91 5.22
CA LYS A 43 13.21 -10.98 5.95
C LYS A 43 14.67 -11.08 5.48
N PRO A 44 15.63 -10.40 6.12
CA PRO A 44 17.05 -10.64 5.82
C PRO A 44 17.52 -11.98 6.42
N GLN A 45 18.31 -12.75 5.68
CA GLN A 45 19.00 -13.94 6.17
C GLN A 45 19.96 -13.62 7.34
N HIS A 46 20.62 -12.46 7.29
CA HIS A 46 21.50 -11.96 8.33
C HIS A 46 21.10 -10.55 8.78
N LEU A 47 20.66 -10.43 10.03
CA LEU A 47 20.21 -9.18 10.62
C LEU A 47 21.40 -8.27 10.99
N ALA A 48 21.56 -7.15 10.28
CA ALA A 48 22.60 -6.16 10.57
C ALA A 48 22.57 -5.67 12.05
N PRO A 49 23.73 -5.44 12.68
CA PRO A 49 23.84 -4.89 14.04
C PRO A 49 23.03 -3.59 14.23
N VAL A 50 22.38 -3.44 15.40
CA VAL A 50 21.51 -2.29 15.71
C VAL A 50 22.22 -0.95 15.50
N LYS A 51 23.50 -0.84 15.91
CA LYS A 51 24.31 0.36 15.73
C LYS A 51 24.45 0.75 14.26
N GLU A 52 24.69 -0.22 13.39
CA GLU A 52 24.88 0.02 11.95
C GLU A 52 23.56 0.34 11.26
N ALA A 53 22.50 -0.41 11.56
CA ALA A 53 21.17 -0.16 11.03
C ALA A 53 20.66 1.25 11.42
N ARG A 54 20.93 1.70 12.65
CA ARG A 54 20.66 3.07 13.10
C ARG A 54 21.46 4.13 12.34
N GLN A 55 22.70 3.85 11.92
CA GLN A 55 23.49 4.79 11.10
C GLN A 55 23.03 4.80 9.63
N ALA A 56 22.70 3.64 9.05
CA ALA A 56 22.08 3.56 7.72
C ALA A 56 20.76 4.34 7.66
N TRP A 57 19.94 4.27 8.71
CA TRP A 57 18.69 5.04 8.82
C TRP A 57 18.90 6.56 8.86
N LYS A 58 19.98 7.06 9.49
CA LYS A 58 20.38 8.47 9.45
C LYS A 58 20.85 8.91 8.06
N ALA A 59 21.65 8.07 7.40
CA ALA A 59 22.06 8.30 6.02
C ALA A 59 20.85 8.37 5.08
N LEU A 60 19.87 7.48 5.28
CA LEU A 60 18.61 7.47 4.53
C LEU A 60 17.79 8.75 4.76
N ARG A 61 17.67 9.26 6.00
CA ARG A 61 17.04 10.58 6.26
C ARG A 61 17.75 11.72 5.53
N ARG A 62 19.08 11.69 5.45
CA ARG A 62 19.86 12.71 4.74
C ARG A 62 19.65 12.65 3.22
N GLN A 63 19.57 11.45 2.65
CA GLN A 63 19.28 11.24 1.22
C GLN A 63 17.82 11.56 0.88
N TYR A 64 16.90 11.24 1.79
CA TYR A 64 15.45 11.30 1.60
C TYR A 64 14.75 12.07 2.74
N PRO A 65 14.86 13.41 2.79
CA PRO A 65 14.30 14.24 3.87
C PRO A 65 12.81 14.00 4.18
N GLN A 66 12.03 13.55 3.20
CA GLN A 66 10.59 13.33 3.31
C GLN A 66 10.22 12.27 4.37
N ILE A 67 11.11 11.34 4.76
CA ILE A 67 10.83 10.35 5.82
C ILE A 67 10.76 10.95 7.23
N ALA A 68 11.22 12.20 7.39
CA ALA A 68 11.15 12.97 8.62
C ALA A 68 10.50 14.35 8.38
N ALA A 69 9.68 14.47 7.33
CA ALA A 69 8.90 15.66 7.05
C ALA A 69 7.52 15.59 7.73
N VAL A 70 7.07 16.72 8.28
CA VAL A 70 5.81 16.85 9.00
C VAL A 70 4.81 17.61 8.14
N ALA A 71 3.57 17.10 8.04
CA ALA A 71 2.49 17.78 7.36
C ALA A 71 2.02 19.03 8.13
N ASP A 72 1.68 20.10 7.40
CA ASP A 72 0.99 21.23 7.99
C ASP A 72 -0.48 20.88 8.32
N LYS A 73 -1.10 21.60 9.27
CA LYS A 73 -2.48 21.32 9.73
C LYS A 73 -3.56 21.36 8.64
N SER A 74 -3.22 21.80 7.43
CA SER A 74 -4.13 21.88 6.29
C SER A 74 -3.98 20.73 5.28
N GLY A 75 -2.98 19.85 5.43
CA GLY A 75 -2.66 18.81 4.45
C GLY A 75 -2.31 19.39 3.07
N THR A 76 -1.58 20.52 3.04
CA THR A 76 -1.18 21.19 1.78
C THR A 76 0.34 21.26 1.61
N ARG A 77 1.11 21.32 2.70
CA ARG A 77 2.58 21.35 2.67
C ARG A 77 3.20 20.31 3.60
N LEU A 78 4.31 19.75 3.17
CA LEU A 78 5.26 19.03 4.00
C LEU A 78 6.39 19.98 4.39
N THR A 79 6.73 20.01 5.68
CA THR A 79 7.84 20.78 6.24
C THR A 79 8.95 19.83 6.68
N TYR A 80 10.19 20.10 6.30
CA TYR A 80 11.37 19.38 6.79
C TYR A 80 12.31 20.35 7.53
N THR A 81 12.77 19.94 8.71
CA THR A 81 13.82 20.62 9.46
C THR A 81 15.09 19.77 9.41
N VAL A 82 16.20 20.38 9.00
CA VAL A 82 17.55 19.81 9.11
C VAL A 82 17.90 19.71 10.60
N PRO A 83 18.14 18.51 11.15
CA PRO A 83 18.38 18.33 12.57
C PRO A 83 19.81 18.71 12.97
N SER A 84 19.99 19.11 14.23
CA SER A 84 21.29 19.03 14.90
C SER A 84 21.75 17.56 15.06
N PRO A 85 23.01 17.30 15.42
CA PRO A 85 23.45 15.93 15.77
C PRO A 85 22.60 15.30 16.89
N GLU A 86 22.25 16.09 17.90
CA GLU A 86 21.46 15.66 19.06
C GLU A 86 20.00 15.38 18.67
N GLU A 87 19.38 16.25 17.86
CA GLU A 87 18.04 16.04 17.30
C GLU A 87 17.98 14.83 16.36
N LEU A 88 19.09 14.49 15.70
CA LEU A 88 19.20 13.31 14.84
C LEU A 88 19.35 12.02 15.65
N GLU A 89 20.08 12.03 16.78
CA GLU A 89 20.10 10.91 17.73
C GLU A 89 18.72 10.71 18.37
N ALA A 90 18.06 11.77 18.84
CA ALA A 90 16.71 11.72 19.43
C ALA A 90 15.69 11.15 18.43
N TRP A 91 15.66 11.66 17.20
CA TRP A 91 14.77 11.12 16.16
C TRP A 91 15.01 9.62 15.91
N VAL A 92 16.27 9.16 15.85
CA VAL A 92 16.54 7.72 15.70
C VAL A 92 16.19 6.91 16.94
N HIS A 93 16.33 7.46 18.14
CA HIS A 93 15.88 6.82 19.37
C HIS A 93 14.36 6.54 19.32
N ASP A 94 13.58 7.55 18.96
CA ASP A 94 12.11 7.51 19.06
C ASP A 94 11.44 6.68 17.96
N ILE A 95 12.05 6.55 16.77
CA ILE A 95 11.45 5.84 15.63
C ILE A 95 12.26 4.65 15.08
N PHE A 96 13.48 4.38 15.56
CA PHE A 96 14.16 3.09 15.34
C PHE A 96 13.94 2.20 16.56
N LEU A 97 12.91 1.36 16.48
CA LEU A 97 12.39 0.59 17.60
C LEU A 97 12.86 -0.87 17.49
N VAL A 98 13.82 -1.25 18.35
CA VAL A 98 14.16 -2.65 18.56
C VAL A 98 13.05 -3.25 19.42
N VAL A 99 12.52 -4.39 19.00
CA VAL A 99 11.51 -5.15 19.72
C VAL A 99 12.12 -6.50 20.10
N GLU A 100 11.81 -7.03 21.27
CA GLU A 100 12.51 -8.20 21.83
C GLU A 100 11.68 -9.49 21.78
N GLU A 101 10.34 -9.40 21.84
CA GLU A 101 9.45 -10.57 21.98
C GLU A 101 8.25 -10.59 21.00
N SER A 102 8.37 -9.95 19.82
CA SER A 102 7.27 -9.91 18.84
C SER A 102 7.71 -10.29 17.43
N SER A 103 6.79 -10.84 16.64
CA SER A 103 6.97 -11.00 15.19
C SER A 103 6.53 -9.74 14.42
N ALA A 104 6.99 -9.59 13.18
CA ALA A 104 6.49 -8.54 12.28
C ALA A 104 4.95 -8.56 12.13
N THR A 105 4.35 -9.75 12.06
CA THR A 105 2.89 -9.95 12.00
C THR A 105 2.18 -9.44 13.26
N HIS A 106 2.70 -9.77 14.44
CA HIS A 106 2.12 -9.34 15.71
C HIS A 106 2.23 -7.83 15.88
N LEU A 107 3.36 -7.24 15.48
CA LEU A 107 3.54 -5.79 15.44
C LEU A 107 2.51 -5.11 14.53
N TYR A 108 2.30 -5.60 13.31
CA TYR A 108 1.26 -5.05 12.43
C TYR A 108 -0.15 -5.08 13.04
N GLN A 109 -0.48 -6.10 13.85
CA GLN A 109 -1.77 -6.24 14.54
C GLN A 109 -1.91 -5.39 15.82
N THR A 110 -0.83 -4.83 16.37
CA THR A 110 -0.81 -4.22 17.72
C THR A 110 -0.21 -2.82 17.78
N LEU A 111 0.53 -2.39 16.75
CA LEU A 111 1.14 -1.07 16.73
C LEU A 111 0.09 0.04 16.63
N PRO A 112 0.18 1.10 17.46
CA PRO A 112 -0.74 2.22 17.41
C PRO A 112 -0.48 3.11 16.17
N PRO A 113 -1.45 3.97 15.83
CA PRO A 113 -1.27 5.08 14.89
C PRO A 113 0.04 5.86 15.11
N SER A 114 0.78 6.06 14.02
CA SER A 114 1.95 6.94 13.97
C SER A 114 1.84 7.89 12.78
N SER A 115 2.17 9.16 13.00
CA SER A 115 2.35 10.18 11.95
C SER A 115 3.78 10.21 11.37
N LEU A 116 4.65 9.30 11.83
CA LEU A 116 6.06 9.21 11.47
C LEU A 116 6.38 7.84 10.86
N PHE A 117 7.34 7.81 9.91
CA PHE A 117 7.87 6.58 9.35
C PHE A 117 8.74 5.84 10.38
N CYS A 118 8.16 4.88 11.09
CA CYS A 118 8.87 4.08 12.09
C CYS A 118 9.54 2.83 11.47
N LEU A 119 10.73 2.49 11.95
CA LEU A 119 11.48 1.29 11.53
C LEU A 119 11.62 0.33 12.72
N TYR A 120 10.93 -0.81 12.62
CA TYR A 120 10.92 -1.86 13.64
C TYR A 120 11.94 -2.96 13.34
N LYS A 121 12.68 -3.39 14.36
CA LYS A 121 13.59 -4.55 14.31
C LYS A 121 13.11 -5.62 15.31
N PRO A 122 12.18 -6.52 14.92
CA PRO A 122 11.80 -7.68 15.72
C PRO A 122 12.90 -8.76 15.76
N PRO A 123 12.87 -9.69 16.74
CA PRO A 123 13.71 -10.90 16.75
C PRO A 123 13.37 -11.87 15.61
N PHE A 124 12.09 -11.96 15.27
CA PHE A 124 11.54 -13.04 14.44
C PHE A 124 10.74 -12.49 13.27
N PHE A 125 11.06 -13.00 12.07
CA PHE A 125 10.21 -12.82 10.91
C PHE A 125 9.28 -14.03 10.76
N ALA A 126 8.01 -13.86 11.13
CA ALA A 126 6.97 -14.84 10.86
C ALA A 126 6.42 -14.62 9.45
N PHE A 127 6.63 -15.59 8.56
CA PHE A 127 5.92 -15.69 7.29
C PHE A 127 4.73 -16.63 7.50
N TRP A 128 3.51 -16.21 7.15
CA TRP A 128 2.30 -17.02 7.37
C TRP A 128 1.57 -17.30 6.05
N PRO A 129 1.72 -18.52 5.51
CA PRO A 129 0.74 -19.15 4.63
C PRO A 129 -0.19 -20.09 5.40
N THR A 130 0.34 -20.82 6.39
CA THR A 130 -0.36 -21.90 7.11
C THR A 130 -0.26 -21.76 8.63
N ALA A 131 -0.43 -20.48 9.07
CA ALA A 131 -1.44 -18.96 11.28
C ALA A 131 -2.97 -18.79 11.75
N ARG A 132 -3.65 -19.85 12.24
CA ARG A 132 -5.05 -19.81 12.68
C ARG A 132 -5.10 -19.07 14.00
N PRO A 133 -5.83 -17.94 14.12
CA PRO A 133 -5.92 -17.21 15.37
C PRO A 133 -6.51 -18.09 16.49
N SER A 134 -5.73 -18.34 17.54
CA SER A 134 -6.22 -18.96 18.76
C SER A 134 -7.20 -18.00 19.45
N ARG A 135 -8.50 -18.29 19.35
CA ARG A 135 -9.60 -17.45 19.85
C ARG A 135 -9.45 -17.01 21.31
N SER A 136 -9.43 -15.70 21.55
CA SER A 136 -10.15 -14.97 22.64
C SER A 136 -9.69 -13.49 22.61
N TRP A 137 -10.47 -12.43 22.88
CA TRP A 137 -11.90 -12.20 23.20
C TRP A 137 -12.38 -11.04 22.26
N MET A 138 -13.65 -10.74 22.00
CA MET A 138 -14.86 -10.76 22.83
C MET A 138 -16.12 -11.09 22.02
N ALA A 139 -17.16 -11.58 22.69
CA ALA A 139 -18.45 -11.87 22.07
C ALA A 139 -19.28 -10.60 21.79
N ARG A 140 -19.25 -10.12 20.55
CA ARG A 140 -20.37 -9.42 19.92
C ARG A 140 -20.68 -10.12 18.60
N LYS A 141 -21.95 -10.52 18.39
CA LYS A 141 -22.40 -10.90 17.04
C LYS A 141 -22.29 -9.67 16.13
N PRO A 142 -21.60 -9.74 14.99
CA PRO A 142 -21.78 -8.76 13.92
C PRO A 142 -23.23 -8.81 13.40
N PRO A 143 -23.69 -7.79 12.66
CA PRO A 143 -24.95 -7.88 11.93
C PRO A 143 -24.91 -9.05 10.94
N ASN A 144 -26.07 -9.65 10.65
CA ASN A 144 -26.19 -10.73 9.66
C ASN A 144 -25.46 -10.38 8.35
N PHE A 145 -24.74 -11.36 7.78
CA PHE A 145 -24.21 -11.32 6.42
C PHE A 145 -25.32 -10.82 5.46
N ASP A 146 -25.13 -9.62 4.90
CA ASP A 146 -26.13 -8.95 4.08
C ASP A 146 -26.13 -9.55 2.66
N PRO A 147 -27.17 -10.32 2.25
CA PRO A 147 -27.16 -10.99 0.95
C PRO A 147 -27.19 -10.01 -0.22
N THR A 148 -27.58 -8.75 -0.01
CA THR A 148 -27.57 -7.69 -1.04
C THR A 148 -26.16 -7.18 -1.36
N THR A 149 -25.14 -7.66 -0.64
CA THR A 149 -23.72 -7.47 -0.99
C THR A 149 -23.20 -8.47 -2.01
N ARG A 150 -23.94 -9.55 -2.31
CA ARG A 150 -23.58 -10.47 -3.40
C ARG A 150 -23.72 -9.75 -4.74
N GLY A 151 -22.66 -9.78 -5.54
CA GLY A 151 -22.68 -9.19 -6.89
C GLY A 151 -23.74 -9.86 -7.77
N HIS A 152 -24.56 -9.06 -8.44
CA HIS A 152 -25.45 -9.57 -9.48
C HIS A 152 -24.64 -10.01 -10.70
N VAL A 153 -25.02 -11.16 -11.29
CA VAL A 153 -24.39 -11.71 -12.51
C VAL A 153 -24.66 -10.85 -13.75
N SER A 154 -25.54 -9.85 -13.63
CA SER A 154 -25.87 -8.87 -14.65
C SER A 154 -25.74 -7.44 -14.10
N GLY A 155 -25.36 -6.50 -14.97
CA GLY A 155 -25.13 -5.10 -14.61
C GLY A 155 -23.70 -4.64 -14.90
N ARG A 156 -23.35 -3.45 -14.41
CA ARG A 156 -22.05 -2.80 -14.70
C ARG A 156 -21.11 -2.83 -13.51
N TYR A 157 -20.06 -3.66 -13.58
CA TYR A 157 -18.97 -3.62 -12.61
C TYR A 157 -18.18 -2.31 -12.81
N THR A 158 -18.14 -1.49 -11.76
CA THR A 158 -17.62 -0.12 -11.79
C THR A 158 -16.65 0.12 -10.65
N GLY A 159 -15.63 0.93 -10.91
CA GLY A 159 -14.62 1.30 -9.92
C GLY A 159 -13.44 2.02 -10.54
N PHE A 160 -12.31 1.98 -9.85
CA PHE A 160 -11.00 2.36 -10.37
C PHE A 160 -9.94 1.37 -9.87
N ASN A 161 -8.84 1.22 -10.61
CA ASN A 161 -7.67 0.47 -10.17
C ASN A 161 -6.50 1.44 -9.98
N VAL A 162 -5.75 1.27 -8.89
CA VAL A 162 -4.58 2.09 -8.58
C VAL A 162 -3.42 1.70 -9.51
N ILE A 163 -2.69 2.70 -9.99
CA ILE A 163 -1.54 2.56 -10.90
C ILE A 163 -0.38 3.46 -10.44
N ASP A 164 0.86 3.02 -10.67
CA ASP A 164 2.02 3.91 -10.56
C ASP A 164 1.95 5.06 -11.59
N HIS A 165 2.27 6.25 -11.12
CA HIS A 165 2.21 7.49 -11.88
C HIS A 165 3.61 7.95 -12.33
N ARG A 166 4.71 7.36 -11.83
CA ARG A 166 6.09 7.83 -12.07
C ARG A 166 6.42 7.99 -13.54
N LYS A 167 5.94 7.08 -14.40
CA LYS A 167 6.19 7.14 -15.85
C LYS A 167 5.68 8.41 -16.56
N TYR A 168 4.78 9.19 -15.93
CA TYR A 168 4.29 10.47 -16.44
C TYR A 168 4.98 11.69 -15.82
N LEU A 169 5.91 11.47 -14.90
CA LEU A 169 6.65 12.53 -14.21
C LEU A 169 7.98 12.81 -14.90
N SER A 170 8.47 14.03 -14.76
CA SER A 170 9.84 14.37 -15.11
C SER A 170 10.83 13.86 -14.06
N THR A 171 12.07 13.64 -14.46
CA THR A 171 13.22 13.48 -13.57
C THR A 171 13.34 14.73 -12.68
N PRO A 172 13.60 14.60 -11.36
CA PRO A 172 13.93 13.38 -10.61
C PRO A 172 12.73 12.54 -10.14
N TYR A 173 11.50 13.03 -10.27
CA TYR A 173 10.31 12.43 -9.63
C TYR A 173 9.86 11.09 -10.22
N ASN A 174 10.36 10.72 -11.39
CA ASN A 174 10.13 9.43 -12.03
C ASN A 174 11.12 8.32 -11.61
N GLY A 175 12.15 8.65 -10.80
CA GLY A 175 13.24 7.73 -10.46
C GLY A 175 13.51 7.58 -8.95
N PRO A 176 14.61 6.89 -8.59
CA PRO A 176 14.96 6.56 -7.20
C PRO A 176 15.10 7.79 -6.28
N ASP A 177 15.53 8.93 -6.80
CA ASP A 177 15.63 10.22 -6.08
C ASP A 177 14.32 10.62 -5.36
N ALA A 178 13.17 10.11 -5.80
CA ALA A 178 11.88 10.31 -5.18
C ALA A 178 11.21 9.00 -4.72
N ALA A 179 11.99 7.98 -4.36
CA ALA A 179 11.49 6.68 -3.87
C ALA A 179 10.51 6.82 -2.69
N VAL A 180 10.77 7.76 -1.78
CA VAL A 180 9.98 8.03 -0.57
C VAL A 180 8.74 8.92 -0.79
N ALA A 181 8.42 9.26 -2.04
CA ALA A 181 7.20 9.98 -2.41
C ALA A 181 6.18 9.01 -3.01
N VAL A 182 4.91 9.17 -2.65
CA VAL A 182 3.82 8.35 -3.17
C VAL A 182 3.31 8.99 -4.46
N TYR A 183 3.48 8.30 -5.58
CA TYR A 183 3.06 8.75 -6.91
C TYR A 183 2.18 7.70 -7.55
N HIS A 184 0.90 7.66 -7.16
CA HIS A 184 -0.11 6.82 -7.79
C HIS A 184 -1.35 7.61 -8.20
N THR A 185 -2.22 6.99 -9.00
CA THR A 185 -3.59 7.46 -9.24
C THR A 185 -4.51 6.30 -9.61
N GLY A 186 -5.83 6.54 -9.67
CA GLY A 186 -6.80 5.55 -10.13
C GLY A 186 -7.15 5.71 -11.61
N ILE A 187 -7.10 4.64 -12.40
CA ILE A 187 -7.80 4.56 -13.70
C ILE A 187 -9.23 4.06 -13.46
N PRO A 188 -10.27 4.84 -13.78
CA PRO A 188 -11.66 4.41 -13.64
C PRO A 188 -12.07 3.44 -14.76
N PHE A 189 -12.84 2.42 -14.38
CA PHE A 189 -13.37 1.40 -15.29
C PHE A 189 -14.89 1.23 -15.12
N SER A 190 -15.54 0.76 -16.19
CA SER A 190 -16.94 0.35 -16.19
C SER A 190 -17.14 -0.77 -17.20
N VAL A 191 -17.17 -2.02 -16.72
CA VAL A 191 -17.33 -3.23 -17.54
C VAL A 191 -18.76 -3.71 -17.43
N ASP A 192 -19.36 -4.11 -18.55
CA ASP A 192 -20.70 -4.70 -18.57
C ASP A 192 -20.61 -6.22 -18.43
N LEU A 193 -21.15 -6.77 -17.35
CA LEU A 193 -21.05 -8.20 -17.03
C LEU A 193 -21.96 -9.05 -17.92
N ALA A 194 -23.02 -8.48 -18.51
CA ALA A 194 -23.84 -9.20 -19.48
C ALA A 194 -23.10 -9.39 -20.82
N ALA A 195 -22.24 -8.44 -21.19
CA ALA A 195 -21.44 -8.49 -22.42
C ALA A 195 -20.03 -9.11 -22.23
N ASN A 196 -19.56 -9.26 -20.99
CA ASN A 196 -18.24 -9.81 -20.66
C ASN A 196 -18.42 -10.73 -19.44
N HIS A 197 -18.71 -12.01 -19.68
CA HIS A 197 -19.16 -12.97 -18.66
C HIS A 197 -18.17 -14.12 -18.39
N ASP A 198 -17.05 -14.16 -19.12
CA ASP A 198 -15.97 -15.13 -18.95
C ASP A 198 -14.62 -14.43 -18.69
N PHE A 199 -13.59 -15.20 -18.33
CA PHE A 199 -12.28 -14.65 -18.01
C PHE A 199 -11.64 -13.91 -19.20
N ALA A 200 -11.73 -14.47 -20.40
CA ALA A 200 -11.09 -13.91 -21.60
C ALA A 200 -11.72 -12.57 -22.04
N SER A 201 -13.04 -12.46 -22.04
CA SER A 201 -13.78 -11.25 -22.36
C SER A 201 -13.57 -10.15 -21.31
N LEU A 202 -13.58 -10.50 -20.02
CA LEU A 202 -13.26 -9.59 -18.92
C LEU A 202 -11.80 -9.09 -19.02
N ALA A 203 -10.83 -10.00 -19.15
CA ALA A 203 -9.41 -9.65 -19.30
C ALA A 203 -9.19 -8.75 -20.53
N ALA A 204 -9.81 -9.07 -21.66
CA ALA A 204 -9.75 -8.23 -22.86
C ALA A 204 -10.43 -6.86 -22.67
N ALA A 205 -11.51 -6.76 -21.89
CA ALA A 205 -12.15 -5.49 -21.56
C ALA A 205 -11.25 -4.60 -20.70
N PHE A 206 -10.66 -5.16 -19.63
CA PHE A 206 -9.69 -4.45 -18.80
C PHE A 206 -8.43 -4.06 -19.59
N ALA A 207 -7.87 -4.97 -20.40
CA ALA A 207 -6.70 -4.70 -21.24
C ALA A 207 -6.97 -3.58 -22.28
N ARG A 208 -8.16 -3.52 -22.88
CA ARG A 208 -8.57 -2.40 -23.75
C ARG A 208 -8.63 -1.07 -22.97
N GLY A 209 -9.19 -1.08 -21.76
CA GLY A 209 -9.24 0.09 -20.87
C GLY A 209 -7.85 0.60 -20.50
N TYR A 210 -7.01 -0.28 -19.94
CA TYR A 210 -5.62 0.03 -19.61
C TYR A 210 -4.84 0.53 -20.83
N LYS A 211 -4.93 -0.13 -22.00
CA LYS A 211 -4.23 0.32 -23.21
C LYS A 211 -4.68 1.71 -23.68
N ARG A 212 -5.98 2.04 -23.56
CA ARG A 212 -6.52 3.37 -23.92
C ARG A 212 -5.95 4.51 -23.07
N ASP A 213 -5.77 4.27 -21.77
CA ASP A 213 -5.42 5.32 -20.82
C ASP A 213 -3.91 5.35 -20.50
N LEU A 214 -3.25 4.18 -20.47
CA LEU A 214 -1.80 4.06 -20.25
C LEU A 214 -0.93 4.37 -21.48
N SER A 215 -1.49 4.45 -22.69
CA SER A 215 -0.72 4.79 -23.91
C SER A 215 -0.53 6.30 -24.13
N ARG A 216 -1.06 7.13 -23.24
CA ARG A 216 -0.99 8.59 -23.31
C ARG A 216 0.39 9.09 -22.89
N LYS A 217 0.81 10.25 -23.43
CA LYS A 217 2.00 10.98 -22.95
C LYS A 217 1.78 11.61 -21.58
N GLU A 218 0.54 11.99 -21.28
CA GLU A 218 0.12 12.65 -20.05
C GLU A 218 -0.90 11.79 -19.29
N SER A 219 -0.85 11.87 -17.96
CA SER A 219 -1.69 11.08 -17.08
C SER A 219 -3.14 11.58 -17.06
N ARG A 220 -4.09 10.71 -17.39
CA ARG A 220 -5.49 10.87 -16.98
C ARG A 220 -5.68 10.37 -15.56
N ASN A 221 -5.29 11.22 -14.60
CA ASN A 221 -5.47 10.94 -13.18
C ASN A 221 -6.97 11.00 -12.78
N ILE A 222 -7.31 10.34 -11.67
CA ILE A 222 -8.71 10.20 -11.21
C ILE A 222 -9.42 11.56 -11.03
N PHE A 223 -8.69 12.61 -10.66
CA PHE A 223 -9.25 13.96 -10.47
C PHE A 223 -9.61 14.64 -11.79
N THR A 224 -8.78 14.51 -12.84
CA THR A 224 -9.13 15.01 -14.19
C THR A 224 -10.39 14.32 -14.72
N PHE A 225 -10.51 12.99 -14.53
CA PHE A 225 -11.72 12.26 -14.89
C PHE A 225 -12.94 12.72 -14.09
N LEU A 226 -12.81 12.93 -12.77
CA LEU A 226 -13.90 13.43 -11.93
C LEU A 226 -14.36 14.85 -12.30
N ALA A 227 -13.45 15.70 -12.80
CA ALA A 227 -13.77 17.05 -13.27
C ALA A 227 -14.40 17.07 -14.68
N GLU A 228 -13.95 16.19 -15.59
CA GLU A 228 -14.53 16.01 -16.94
C GLU A 228 -15.89 15.27 -16.89
N SER A 229 -16.16 14.50 -15.84
CA SER A 229 -17.36 13.66 -15.70
C SER A 229 -18.58 14.43 -15.19
N SER A 230 -19.41 14.92 -16.11
CA SER A 230 -20.72 15.54 -15.79
C SER A 230 -21.69 14.63 -15.03
N SER A 231 -21.48 13.31 -15.05
CA SER A 231 -22.18 12.33 -14.22
C SER A 231 -21.56 12.22 -12.82
N THR A 232 -21.67 13.30 -12.03
CA THR A 232 -21.12 13.44 -10.65
C THR A 232 -21.82 12.59 -9.58
N ARG A 233 -22.06 11.30 -9.84
CA ARG A 233 -22.25 10.33 -8.76
C ARG A 233 -20.89 10.12 -8.09
N PRO A 234 -20.73 10.41 -6.78
CA PRO A 234 -19.43 10.26 -6.13
C PRO A 234 -18.93 8.82 -6.22
N ILE A 235 -17.64 8.64 -6.51
CA ILE A 235 -16.98 7.33 -6.34
C ILE A 235 -17.11 6.83 -4.90
N ILE A 236 -17.20 7.77 -3.94
CA ILE A 236 -17.54 7.58 -2.52
C ILE A 236 -18.90 6.87 -2.32
N GLY A 237 -19.85 7.02 -3.25
CA GLY A 237 -21.15 6.34 -3.25
C GLY A 237 -21.18 5.01 -4.01
N CYS A 238 -20.05 4.57 -4.58
CA CYS A 238 -19.95 3.29 -5.27
C CYS A 238 -19.88 2.16 -4.23
N ARG A 239 -20.83 1.21 -4.26
CA ARG A 239 -20.83 0.02 -3.39
C ARG A 239 -19.75 -1.01 -3.81
N ARG A 240 -18.49 -0.57 -3.88
CA ARG A 240 -17.34 -1.46 -4.10
C ARG A 240 -17.08 -2.25 -2.82
N ILE A 241 -16.84 -3.55 -3.00
CA ILE A 241 -16.37 -4.47 -1.96
C ILE A 241 -14.92 -4.90 -2.25
N LEU A 242 -14.44 -4.74 -3.48
CA LEU A 242 -13.13 -5.20 -3.93
C LEU A 242 -12.33 -4.08 -4.61
N GLU A 243 -11.06 -3.97 -4.22
CA GLU A 243 -10.03 -3.22 -4.91
C GLU A 243 -8.83 -4.13 -5.21
N LEU A 244 -8.17 -3.88 -6.34
CA LEU A 244 -6.99 -4.61 -6.78
C LEU A 244 -5.88 -3.61 -7.12
N SER A 245 -4.79 -3.69 -6.35
CA SER A 245 -3.49 -3.08 -6.62
C SER A 245 -2.56 -4.12 -7.24
N SER A 246 -1.81 -3.74 -8.28
CA SER A 246 -0.76 -4.58 -8.86
C SER A 246 0.58 -3.91 -8.68
N VAL A 247 1.47 -4.55 -7.92
CA VAL A 247 2.83 -4.05 -7.61
C VAL A 247 3.83 -4.48 -8.70
N GLY A 248 3.45 -5.45 -9.54
CA GLY A 248 4.32 -6.00 -10.59
C GLY A 248 5.37 -6.97 -10.04
N VAL A 249 6.52 -7.04 -10.71
CA VAL A 249 7.65 -7.87 -10.28
C VAL A 249 8.44 -7.11 -9.22
N VAL A 250 8.34 -7.53 -7.96
CA VAL A 250 8.98 -6.82 -6.84
C VAL A 250 10.50 -6.90 -6.93
N ASN A 251 11.04 -7.98 -7.52
CA ASN A 251 12.48 -8.18 -7.69
C ASN A 251 13.15 -7.16 -8.62
N ASP A 252 12.40 -6.49 -9.51
CA ASP A 252 12.92 -5.41 -10.36
C ASP A 252 13.29 -4.15 -9.54
N TYR A 253 12.74 -4.03 -8.32
CA TYR A 253 12.94 -2.89 -7.41
C TYR A 253 13.66 -3.29 -6.11
N LEU A 254 13.51 -4.55 -5.70
CA LEU A 254 14.03 -5.13 -4.46
C LEU A 254 14.69 -6.49 -4.79
N PRO A 255 15.97 -6.50 -5.21
CA PRO A 255 16.74 -7.72 -5.41
C PRO A 255 16.62 -8.71 -4.24
N ALA A 256 16.53 -10.01 -4.58
CA ALA A 256 16.55 -11.09 -3.60
C ALA A 256 17.92 -11.24 -2.93
N GLU A 257 18.99 -10.74 -3.55
CA GLU A 257 20.34 -10.73 -3.00
C GLU A 257 21.00 -9.36 -3.21
N TYR A 258 21.73 -8.90 -2.20
CA TYR A 258 22.68 -7.80 -2.29
C TYR A 258 24.06 -8.32 -1.88
N GLU A 259 25.08 -8.05 -2.68
CA GLU A 259 26.46 -8.45 -2.38
C GLU A 259 27.41 -7.26 -2.53
N ASP A 260 28.28 -7.09 -1.55
CA ASP A 260 29.37 -6.13 -1.49
C ASP A 260 30.61 -6.83 -0.88
N ILE A 261 31.79 -6.24 -1.05
CA ILE A 261 33.11 -6.78 -0.70
C ILE A 261 33.18 -7.39 0.72
N ALA A 262 32.38 -6.86 1.66
CA ALA A 262 32.34 -7.32 3.04
C ALA A 262 31.15 -8.24 3.39
N ARG A 263 30.06 -8.29 2.60
CA ARG A 263 28.77 -8.88 3.01
C ARG A 263 27.89 -9.32 1.84
N LYS A 264 27.27 -10.50 2.00
CA LYS A 264 26.04 -10.89 1.29
C LYS A 264 24.82 -10.71 2.19
N LEU A 265 23.71 -10.23 1.61
CA LEU A 265 22.42 -10.03 2.24
C LEU A 265 21.33 -10.63 1.34
N GLU A 266 20.88 -11.83 1.68
CA GLU A 266 19.72 -12.48 1.05
C GLU A 266 18.42 -11.99 1.70
N VAL A 267 17.44 -11.60 0.87
CA VAL A 267 16.08 -11.24 1.25
C VAL A 267 15.19 -12.46 1.01
N GLN A 268 14.71 -13.07 2.08
CA GLN A 268 13.94 -14.32 2.06
C GLN A 268 12.42 -14.11 1.91
N GLY A 269 11.97 -12.87 1.75
CA GLY A 269 10.56 -12.55 1.59
C GLY A 269 10.23 -11.08 1.78
N TRP A 270 9.14 -10.69 1.14
CA TRP A 270 8.54 -9.35 1.13
C TRP A 270 7.04 -9.45 1.39
N LEU A 271 6.48 -8.51 2.14
CA LEU A 271 5.05 -8.38 2.38
C LEU A 271 4.67 -6.90 2.45
N ILE A 272 3.59 -6.53 1.74
CA ILE A 272 2.85 -5.28 1.97
C ILE A 272 1.55 -5.58 2.72
N ALA A 273 1.27 -4.79 3.76
CA ALA A 273 0.00 -4.83 4.48
C ALA A 273 -0.56 -3.40 4.64
N VAL A 274 -1.88 -3.26 4.55
CA VAL A 274 -2.60 -1.98 4.50
C VAL A 274 -3.85 -2.06 5.37
N GLU A 275 -3.96 -1.20 6.38
CA GLU A 275 -5.14 -1.20 7.24
C GLU A 275 -6.43 -0.82 6.50
N CYS A 276 -7.50 -1.58 6.74
CA CYS A 276 -8.81 -1.37 6.13
C CYS A 276 -9.81 -0.85 7.18
N ILE A 277 -10.19 0.43 7.14
CA ILE A 277 -11.20 0.97 8.08
C ILE A 277 -12.66 0.72 7.64
N ASN A 278 -12.86 0.29 6.39
CA ASN A 278 -14.15 0.23 5.69
C ASN A 278 -14.46 -1.19 5.15
N ARG A 279 -15.43 -1.32 4.24
CA ARG A 279 -15.87 -2.61 3.64
C ARG A 279 -15.07 -3.06 2.42
N LEU A 280 -13.89 -2.49 2.15
CA LEU A 280 -13.04 -2.95 1.06
C LEU A 280 -12.20 -4.16 1.47
N LEU A 281 -12.22 -5.16 0.60
CA LEU A 281 -11.16 -6.15 0.43
C LEU A 281 -10.06 -5.48 -0.42
N LEU A 282 -8.99 -5.00 0.23
CA LEU A 282 -7.85 -4.38 -0.43
C LEU A 282 -6.86 -5.47 -0.86
N THR A 283 -6.97 -5.92 -2.11
CA THR A 283 -6.11 -6.97 -2.67
C THR A 283 -4.87 -6.37 -3.31
N ASN A 284 -3.71 -6.98 -3.03
CA ASN A 284 -2.46 -6.73 -3.73
C ASN A 284 -2.06 -8.02 -4.48
N VAL A 285 -1.65 -7.87 -5.74
CA VAL A 285 -0.98 -8.90 -6.53
C VAL A 285 0.43 -8.46 -6.87
N TRP A 286 1.39 -9.37 -6.78
CA TRP A 286 2.78 -9.14 -7.13
C TRP A 286 3.48 -10.43 -7.55
N THR A 287 4.69 -10.32 -8.10
CA THR A 287 5.58 -11.46 -8.32
C THR A 287 6.80 -11.34 -7.41
N TRP A 288 7.15 -12.43 -6.73
CA TRP A 288 8.37 -12.57 -5.93
C TRP A 288 9.02 -13.93 -6.25
N ASP A 289 10.29 -13.92 -6.62
CA ASP A 289 11.08 -15.12 -7.01
C ASP A 289 10.37 -15.99 -8.06
N GLY A 290 9.88 -15.34 -9.12
CA GLY A 290 9.10 -15.97 -10.19
C GLY A 290 7.68 -16.40 -9.81
N GLN A 291 7.33 -16.44 -8.52
CA GLN A 291 6.00 -16.84 -8.04
C GLN A 291 5.04 -15.65 -7.94
N MET A 292 3.85 -15.80 -8.50
CA MET A 292 2.76 -14.84 -8.27
C MET A 292 2.21 -15.00 -6.85
N GLN A 293 2.07 -13.88 -6.16
CA GLN A 293 1.59 -13.79 -4.78
C GLN A 293 0.28 -12.98 -4.76
N LEU A 294 -0.66 -13.41 -3.92
CA LEU A 294 -1.93 -12.75 -3.66
C LEU A 294 -2.08 -12.53 -2.16
N ALA A 295 -2.33 -11.30 -1.73
CA ALA A 295 -2.74 -11.02 -0.36
C ALA A 295 -3.89 -10.01 -0.34
N VAL A 296 -4.82 -10.20 0.59
CA VAL A 296 -5.96 -9.29 0.80
C VAL A 296 -5.94 -8.77 2.23
N ASN A 297 -6.20 -7.48 2.39
CA ASN A 297 -6.40 -6.84 3.68
C ASN A 297 -7.90 -6.55 3.82
N TRP A 298 -8.47 -6.77 5.01
CA TRP A 298 -9.90 -6.57 5.27
C TRP A 298 -10.14 -6.06 6.70
N ASN A 299 -11.38 -5.68 7.00
CA ASN A 299 -11.79 -5.38 8.37
C ASN A 299 -12.64 -6.53 8.94
N GLU A 300 -12.20 -7.11 10.06
CA GLU A 300 -12.91 -8.19 10.75
C GLU A 300 -14.31 -7.79 11.27
N SER A 301 -14.60 -6.48 11.39
CA SER A 301 -15.95 -5.98 11.70
C SER A 301 -16.96 -6.18 10.56
N PHE A 302 -16.51 -6.59 9.37
CA PHE A 302 -17.34 -6.80 8.18
C PHE A 302 -17.18 -8.19 7.53
N TYR A 303 -16.03 -8.85 7.69
CA TYR A 303 -15.75 -10.16 7.09
C TYR A 303 -15.05 -11.10 8.07
N GLU A 304 -15.57 -12.32 8.20
CA GLU A 304 -14.94 -13.41 8.95
C GLU A 304 -13.79 -14.03 8.13
N GLU A 305 -12.73 -14.48 8.80
CA GLU A 305 -11.53 -15.08 8.17
C GLU A 305 -11.90 -16.18 7.16
N GLU A 306 -12.81 -17.09 7.51
CA GLU A 306 -13.28 -18.20 6.66
C GLU A 306 -13.86 -17.73 5.33
N PHE A 307 -14.63 -16.64 5.31
CA PHE A 307 -15.16 -16.05 4.07
C PHE A 307 -14.02 -15.50 3.19
N VAL A 308 -13.00 -14.89 3.80
CA VAL A 308 -11.86 -14.30 3.10
C VAL A 308 -10.93 -15.38 2.55
N THR A 309 -10.72 -16.47 3.28
CA THR A 309 -10.01 -17.66 2.78
C THR A 309 -10.72 -18.26 1.57
N ILE A 310 -12.03 -18.53 1.66
CA ILE A 310 -12.83 -19.07 0.55
C ILE A 310 -12.81 -18.13 -0.67
N PHE A 311 -12.79 -16.81 -0.45
CA PHE A 311 -12.65 -15.82 -1.53
C PHE A 311 -11.29 -15.91 -2.24
N LEU A 312 -10.18 -15.98 -1.48
CA LEU A 312 -8.83 -16.15 -2.04
C LEU A 312 -8.68 -17.48 -2.77
N ASP A 313 -9.12 -18.59 -2.18
CA ASP A 313 -9.06 -19.93 -2.78
C ASP A 313 -9.83 -19.97 -4.10
N SER A 314 -11.04 -19.38 -4.15
CA SER A 314 -11.86 -19.29 -5.36
C SER A 314 -11.19 -18.48 -6.48
N TRP A 315 -10.46 -17.42 -6.12
CA TRP A 315 -9.72 -16.59 -7.06
C TRP A 315 -8.47 -17.32 -7.58
N MET A 316 -7.70 -17.93 -6.68
CA MET A 316 -6.51 -18.71 -7.03
C MET A 316 -6.87 -19.88 -7.95
N LEU A 317 -7.88 -20.69 -7.58
CA LEU A 317 -8.42 -21.78 -8.41
C LEU A 317 -8.85 -21.30 -9.81
N THR A 318 -9.45 -20.11 -9.90
CA THR A 318 -9.84 -19.52 -11.19
C THR A 318 -8.62 -19.11 -12.01
N LEU A 319 -7.62 -18.44 -11.42
CA LEU A 319 -6.41 -18.04 -12.13
C LEU A 319 -5.59 -19.26 -12.60
N THR A 320 -5.38 -20.25 -11.73
CA THR A 320 -4.79 -21.56 -12.03
C THR A 320 -5.44 -22.17 -13.27
N ARG A 321 -6.78 -22.36 -13.25
CA ARG A 321 -7.55 -22.92 -14.36
C ARG A 321 -7.44 -22.12 -15.67
N GLU A 322 -7.69 -20.82 -15.62
CA GLU A 322 -7.81 -19.98 -16.82
C GLU A 322 -6.45 -19.62 -17.45
N LEU A 323 -5.35 -19.71 -16.69
CA LEU A 323 -3.98 -19.50 -17.17
C LEU A 323 -3.27 -20.81 -17.57
N GLY A 324 -3.88 -21.97 -17.32
CA GLY A 324 -3.31 -23.27 -17.67
C GLY A 324 -2.12 -23.71 -16.79
N VAL A 325 -2.01 -23.15 -15.59
CA VAL A 325 -1.04 -23.56 -14.56
C VAL A 325 -1.74 -24.57 -13.64
N ASN A 326 -1.09 -25.67 -13.28
CA ASN A 326 -1.58 -26.68 -12.32
C ASN A 326 -0.44 -27.08 -11.37
#